data_AF-A0A1J5PIQ1-F1
#
_entry.id   AF-A0A1J5PIQ1-F1
#
_cell.length_a   1.000
_cell.length_b   1.000
_cell.length_c   1.000
_cell.angle_alpha   90.00
_cell.angle_beta   90.00
_cell.angle_gamma   90.00
#
_symmetry.space_group_name_H-M   'P 1'
#
loop_
_entity.id
_entity.type
_entity.pdbx_description
1 polymer ?
#
loop_
_entity_poly.entity_id
_entity_poly.type
_entity_poly.pdbx_seq_one_letter_code
_entity_poly.pdbx_strand_id
1 'polypeptide(L)'
;MPEYIQLQVMHQLAVTGKQAADVAVLICGQDLQIHRIERDEGMIARLVELERQFWRYVETDTAPPADGSDSADVALRCLYPHDRGQTLDLSDDLEMSAAFSDLLAVRQMLSTNTQLESQLKQRIQQRMGDASKVVFETGDVTWKRSKDGSGLDVVNLLQDQPELLQRYSLVKPGSRRFLVNS
;
A
#
# COMPACT_ATOMS: atom_id res chain seq x y z
N MET A 1 -4.94 -12.55 -13.68
CA MET A 1 -5.32 -13.21 -12.42
C MET A 1 -4.51 -12.61 -11.27
N PRO A 2 -5.13 -12.29 -10.12
CA PRO A 2 -4.43 -11.68 -8.98
C PRO A 2 -3.26 -12.55 -8.48
N GLU A 3 -2.20 -11.92 -7.99
CA GLU A 3 -0.98 -12.61 -7.54
C GLU A 3 -1.22 -13.52 -6.33
N TYR A 4 -2.03 -13.10 -5.35
CA TYR A 4 -2.33 -13.92 -4.16
C TYR A 4 -3.00 -15.25 -4.50
N ILE A 5 -3.78 -15.32 -5.59
CA ILE A 5 -4.38 -16.57 -6.09
C ILE A 5 -3.31 -17.49 -6.67
N GLN A 6 -2.32 -16.94 -7.38
CA GLN A 6 -1.20 -17.72 -7.91
C GLN A 6 -0.41 -18.35 -6.78
N LEU A 7 -0.06 -17.57 -5.74
CA LEU A 7 0.66 -18.07 -4.57
C LEU A 7 -0.12 -19.18 -3.85
N GLN A 8 -1.43 -19.00 -3.66
CA GLN A 8 -2.30 -20.02 -3.05
C GLN A 8 -2.30 -21.32 -3.86
N VAL A 9 -2.45 -21.24 -5.19
CA VAL A 9 -2.45 -22.43 -6.05
C VAL A 9 -1.08 -23.11 -6.04
N MET A 10 0.02 -22.36 -6.10
CA MET A 10 1.37 -22.93 -6.01
C MET A 10 1.56 -23.70 -4.71
N HIS A 11 1.12 -23.16 -3.56
CA HIS A 11 1.15 -23.88 -2.29
C HIS A 11 0.30 -25.16 -2.35
N GLN A 12 -0.92 -25.10 -2.89
CA GLN A 12 -1.78 -26.29 -3.05
C GLN A 12 -1.14 -27.35 -3.96
N LEU A 13 -0.48 -26.95 -5.05
CA LEU A 13 0.26 -27.86 -5.91
C LEU A 13 1.46 -28.46 -5.17
N ALA A 14 2.17 -27.68 -4.35
CA ALA A 14 3.26 -28.16 -3.49
C ALA A 14 2.79 -29.25 -2.53
N VAL A 15 1.66 -29.04 -1.84
CA VAL A 15 1.10 -29.99 -0.87
C VAL A 15 0.53 -31.24 -1.54
N THR A 16 -0.17 -31.08 -2.67
CA THR A 16 -0.87 -32.20 -3.33
C THR A 16 -0.01 -33.00 -4.30
N GLY A 17 1.16 -32.50 -4.69
CA GLY A 17 2.03 -33.11 -5.70
C GLY A 17 1.49 -33.04 -7.14
N LYS A 18 0.39 -32.31 -7.37
CA LYS A 18 -0.20 -32.15 -8.70
C LYS A 18 0.68 -31.24 -9.57
N GLN A 19 0.62 -31.48 -10.88
CA GLN A 19 1.41 -30.72 -11.87
C GLN A 19 0.75 -29.41 -12.30
N ALA A 20 -0.54 -29.24 -12.03
CA ALA A 20 -1.28 -28.03 -12.36
C ALA A 20 -2.68 -28.03 -11.75
N ALA A 21 -3.29 -26.85 -11.70
CA ALA A 21 -4.66 -26.64 -11.22
C ALA A 21 -5.43 -25.69 -12.14
N ASP A 22 -6.75 -25.87 -12.18
CA ASP A 22 -7.67 -25.01 -12.93
C ASP A 22 -8.38 -24.05 -11.97
N VAL A 23 -8.22 -22.74 -12.20
CA VAL A 23 -8.91 -21.69 -11.45
C VAL A 23 -10.11 -21.22 -12.24
N ALA A 24 -11.31 -21.57 -11.77
CA ALA A 24 -12.56 -21.09 -12.33
C ALA A 24 -12.93 -19.72 -11.74
N VAL A 25 -13.13 -18.73 -12.61
CA VAL A 25 -13.56 -17.37 -12.26
C VAL A 25 -14.88 -17.08 -12.96
N LEU A 26 -15.87 -16.60 -12.21
CA LEU A 26 -17.16 -16.22 -12.75
C LEU A 26 -17.29 -14.69 -12.74
N ILE A 27 -17.14 -14.06 -13.91
CA ILE A 27 -17.23 -12.61 -14.05
C ILE A 27 -18.71 -12.22 -14.11
N CYS A 28 -19.10 -11.32 -13.20
CA CYS A 28 -20.48 -10.82 -13.09
C CYS A 28 -21.56 -11.92 -13.02
N GLY A 29 -21.23 -13.11 -12.49
CA GLY A 29 -22.19 -14.20 -12.34
C GLY A 29 -22.56 -14.95 -13.64
N GLN A 30 -21.95 -14.62 -14.78
CA GLN A 30 -22.45 -15.06 -16.09
C GLN A 30 -21.36 -15.46 -17.09
N ASP A 31 -20.13 -14.98 -16.93
CA ASP A 31 -19.01 -15.35 -17.80
C ASP A 31 -18.00 -16.23 -17.04
N LEU A 32 -18.03 -17.53 -17.31
CA LEU A 32 -17.11 -18.51 -16.72
C LEU A 32 -15.80 -18.53 -17.50
N GLN A 33 -14.71 -18.19 -16.82
CA GLN A 33 -13.36 -18.28 -17.34
C GLN A 33 -12.55 -19.28 -16.51
N ILE A 34 -11.85 -20.19 -17.18
CA ILE A 34 -10.99 -21.18 -16.54
C ILE A 34 -9.54 -20.82 -16.88
N HIS A 35 -8.74 -20.57 -15.84
CA HIS A 35 -7.33 -20.26 -15.95
C HIS A 35 -6.52 -21.46 -15.46
N ARG A 36 -5.79 -22.11 -16.38
CA ARG A 36 -4.85 -23.18 -16.04
C ARG A 36 -3.58 -22.59 -15.45
N ILE A 37 -3.18 -23.07 -14.28
CA ILE A 37 -1.91 -22.73 -13.65
C ILE A 37 -1.05 -23.98 -13.61
N GLU A 38 0.06 -23.93 -14.33
CA GLU A 38 1.08 -24.97 -14.30
C GLU A 38 1.98 -24.81 -13.08
N ARG A 39 2.46 -25.93 -12.56
CA ARG A 39 3.37 -25.98 -11.41
C ARG A 39 4.69 -25.28 -11.76
N ASP A 40 5.10 -24.37 -10.90
CA ASP A 40 6.42 -23.73 -10.96
C ASP A 40 7.24 -24.14 -9.73
N GLU A 41 8.23 -25.02 -9.95
CA GLU A 41 9.10 -25.51 -8.88
C GLU A 41 9.98 -24.40 -8.27
N GLY A 42 10.37 -23.39 -9.05
CA GLY A 42 11.15 -22.26 -8.54
C GLY A 42 10.33 -21.39 -7.60
N MET A 43 9.08 -21.12 -7.98
CA MET A 43 8.13 -20.39 -7.14
C MET A 43 7.78 -21.17 -5.87
N ILE A 44 7.53 -22.48 -6.00
CA ILE A 44 7.25 -23.37 -4.87
C ILE A 44 8.43 -23.44 -3.89
N ALA A 45 9.66 -23.59 -4.39
CA ALA A 45 10.85 -23.62 -3.54
C ALA A 45 10.98 -22.33 -2.72
N ARG A 46 10.73 -21.16 -3.33
CA ARG A 46 10.75 -19.88 -2.63
C ARG A 46 9.62 -19.73 -1.62
N LEU A 47 8.41 -20.18 -1.95
CA LEU A 47 7.26 -20.20 -1.04
C LEU A 47 7.55 -21.04 0.20
N VAL A 48 8.01 -22.28 0.01
CA VAL A 48 8.31 -23.21 1.12
C VAL A 48 9.40 -22.65 2.03
N GLU A 49 10.41 -21.98 1.48
CA GLU A 49 11.46 -21.33 2.29
C GLU A 49 10.90 -20.20 3.16
N LEU A 50 10.05 -19.33 2.60
CA LEU A 50 9.38 -18.26 3.35
C LEU A 50 8.43 -18.82 4.42
N GLU A 51 7.69 -19.88 4.10
CA GLU A 51 6.80 -20.57 5.03
C GLU A 51 7.57 -21.17 6.21
N ARG A 52 8.75 -21.76 5.97
CA ARG A 52 9.62 -22.27 7.05
C ARG A 52 10.14 -21.16 7.95
N GLN A 53 10.55 -20.03 7.36
CA GLN A 53 11.01 -18.88 8.14
C GLN A 53 9.88 -18.33 9.01
N PHE A 54 8.69 -18.17 8.44
CA PHE A 54 7.48 -17.79 9.18
C PHE A 54 7.17 -18.79 10.30
N TRP A 55 7.17 -20.09 10.00
CA TRP A 55 6.87 -21.13 10.98
C TRP A 55 7.87 -21.15 12.13
N ARG A 56 9.15 -20.87 11.87
CA ARG A 56 10.16 -20.72 12.92
C ARG A 56 9.81 -19.61 13.91
N TYR A 57 9.35 -18.45 13.45
CA TYR A 57 8.90 -17.37 14.33
C TYR A 57 7.73 -17.80 15.21
N VAL A 58 6.81 -18.61 14.66
CA VAL A 58 5.68 -19.19 15.41
C VAL A 58 6.17 -20.19 16.45
N GLU A 59 7.06 -21.11 16.09
CA GLU A 59 7.59 -22.14 16.99
C GLU A 59 8.41 -21.55 18.15
N THR A 60 9.15 -20.47 17.89
CA THR A 60 9.98 -19.81 18.92
C THR A 60 9.25 -18.70 19.67
N ASP A 61 7.95 -18.50 19.41
CA ASP A 61 7.15 -17.40 19.97
C ASP A 61 7.88 -16.04 19.87
N THR A 62 8.52 -15.81 18.72
CA THR A 62 9.35 -14.62 18.47
C THR A 62 8.66 -13.77 17.42
N ALA A 63 8.36 -12.51 17.77
CA ALA A 63 7.78 -11.58 16.81
C ALA A 63 8.73 -11.39 15.61
N PRO A 64 8.25 -11.47 14.36
CA PRO A 64 9.07 -11.15 13.20
C PRO A 64 9.44 -9.65 13.22
N PRO A 65 10.59 -9.28 12.63
CA PRO A 65 10.99 -7.88 12.54
C PRO A 65 10.03 -7.10 11.65
N ALA A 66 9.90 -5.79 11.91
CA ALA A 66 9.19 -4.90 11.00
C ALA A 66 10.00 -4.75 9.71
N ASP A 67 9.35 -5.02 8.57
CA ASP A 67 9.99 -5.11 7.25
C ASP A 67 9.54 -4.01 6.28
N GLY A 68 8.69 -3.08 6.75
CA GLY A 68 8.09 -2.03 5.93
C GLY A 68 6.89 -2.49 5.08
N SER A 69 6.42 -3.73 5.25
CA SER A 69 5.19 -4.20 4.60
C SER A 69 3.94 -3.60 5.22
N ASP A 70 2.84 -3.59 4.45
CA ASP A 70 1.51 -3.21 4.96
C ASP A 70 1.09 -4.09 6.16
N SER A 71 1.51 -5.36 6.16
CA SER A 71 1.21 -6.29 7.25
C SER A 71 1.93 -5.91 8.55
N ALA A 72 3.19 -5.46 8.46
CA ALA A 72 3.95 -4.97 9.60
C ALA A 72 3.36 -3.65 10.15
N ASP A 73 2.93 -2.72 9.28
CA ASP A 73 2.24 -1.49 9.71
C ASP A 73 0.94 -1.80 10.46
N VAL A 74 0.11 -2.71 9.93
CA VAL A 74 -1.13 -3.15 10.60
C VAL A 74 -0.81 -3.81 11.95
N ALA A 75 0.18 -4.72 12.00
CA ALA A 75 0.58 -5.38 13.23
C ALA A 75 1.05 -4.37 14.29
N LEU A 76 1.91 -3.41 13.92
CA LEU A 76 2.40 -2.37 14.84
C LEU A 76 1.27 -1.49 15.39
N ARG A 77 0.28 -1.13 14.57
CA ARG A 77 -0.91 -0.37 15.02
C ARG A 77 -1.78 -1.17 15.99
N CYS A 78 -1.92 -2.47 15.75
CA CYS A 78 -2.67 -3.38 16.64
C CYS A 78 -1.93 -3.61 17.96
N LEU A 79 -0.60 -3.77 17.93
CA LEU A 79 0.23 -3.98 19.13
C LEU A 79 0.33 -2.71 19.99
N TYR A 80 0.40 -1.55 19.36
CA TYR A 80 0.61 -0.28 20.05
C TYR A 80 -0.48 0.77 19.72
N PRO A 81 -1.76 0.52 20.07
CA PRO A 81 -2.88 1.37 19.66
C PRO A 81 -2.92 2.74 20.37
N HIS A 82 -2.33 2.85 21.55
CA HIS A 82 -2.29 4.08 22.35
C HIS A 82 -0.83 4.41 22.72
N ASP A 83 -0.51 5.70 22.84
CA ASP A 83 0.72 6.14 23.47
C ASP A 83 0.54 6.22 25.00
N ARG A 84 1.66 6.24 25.74
CA ARG A 84 1.68 6.36 27.20
C ARG A 84 2.28 7.69 27.67
N GLY A 85 2.49 8.65 26.76
CA GLY A 85 3.12 9.94 27.05
C GLY A 85 4.57 9.86 27.53
N GLN A 86 5.25 8.73 27.34
CA GLN A 86 6.64 8.53 27.76
C GLN A 86 7.59 8.93 26.63
N THR A 87 8.71 9.55 27.01
CA THR A 87 9.83 9.81 26.09
C THR A 87 10.86 8.71 26.27
N LEU A 88 11.18 8.00 25.19
CA LEU A 88 12.29 7.07 25.12
C LEU A 88 13.48 7.79 24.46
N ASP A 89 14.59 7.90 25.19
CA ASP A 89 15.83 8.48 24.67
C ASP A 89 16.67 7.38 24.02
N LEU A 90 16.93 7.54 22.72
CA LEU A 90 17.73 6.62 21.88
C LEU A 90 18.98 7.32 21.32
N SER A 91 19.35 8.48 21.86
CA SER A 91 20.48 9.28 21.35
C SER A 91 21.83 8.54 21.41
N ASP A 92 22.01 7.65 22.38
CA ASP A 92 23.21 6.80 22.52
C ASP A 92 23.07 5.44 21.81
N ASP A 93 21.90 5.13 21.25
CA ASP A 93 21.68 3.93 20.46
C ASP A 93 22.16 4.20 19.03
N LEU A 94 23.35 3.67 18.71
CA LEU A 94 23.98 3.86 17.40
C LEU A 94 23.16 3.26 16.26
N GLU A 95 22.48 2.14 16.50
CA GLU A 95 21.68 1.47 15.47
C GLU A 95 20.45 2.31 15.14
N MET A 96 19.71 2.74 16.17
CA MET A 96 18.51 3.56 16.00
C MET A 96 18.82 4.97 15.51
N SER A 97 19.96 5.54 15.91
CA SER A 97 20.44 6.83 15.40
C SER A 97 20.80 6.76 13.91
N ALA A 98 21.43 5.67 13.47
CA ALA A 98 21.70 5.42 12.05
C ALA A 98 20.39 5.25 11.26
N ALA A 99 19.45 4.43 11.77
CA ALA A 99 18.15 4.24 11.13
C ALA A 99 17.35 5.55 11.00
N PHE A 100 17.40 6.43 12.01
CA PHE A 100 16.77 7.74 11.95
C PHE A 100 17.43 8.65 10.90
N SER A 101 18.76 8.65 10.82
CA SER A 101 19.51 9.43 9.83
C SER A 101 19.20 8.98 8.40
N ASP A 102 19.16 7.66 8.17
CA ASP A 102 18.79 7.07 6.88
C ASP A 102 17.35 7.42 6.48
N LEU A 103 16.41 7.39 7.44
CA LEU A 103 15.03 7.80 7.21
C LEU A 103 14.94 9.27 6.74
N LEU A 104 15.70 10.18 7.36
CA LEU A 104 15.73 11.59 6.95
C LEU A 104 16.32 11.74 5.54
N ALA A 105 17.41 11.03 5.23
CA ALA A 105 18.02 11.05 3.91
C ALA A 105 17.05 10.57 2.82
N VAL A 106 16.36 9.45 3.04
CA VAL A 106 15.35 8.91 2.11
C VAL A 106 14.19 9.89 1.93
N ARG A 107 13.69 10.52 3.00
CA ARG A 107 12.63 11.53 2.90
C ARG A 107 13.05 12.74 2.07
N GLN A 108 14.30 13.18 2.21
CA GLN A 108 14.82 14.28 1.41
C GLN A 108 14.90 13.89 -0.08
N MET A 109 15.35 12.67 -0.39
CA MET A 109 15.40 12.16 -1.76
C MET A 109 13.99 12.05 -2.37
N LEU A 110 13.01 11.52 -1.63
CA LEU A 110 11.62 11.42 -2.08
C LEU A 110 11.01 12.80 -2.34
N SER A 111 11.23 13.76 -1.43
CA SER A 111 10.78 15.15 -1.60
C SER A 111 11.36 15.77 -2.87
N THR A 112 12.66 15.63 -3.07
CA THR A 112 13.37 16.15 -4.25
C THR A 112 12.86 15.52 -5.54
N ASN A 113 12.70 14.20 -5.56
CA ASN A 113 12.19 13.48 -6.73
C ASN A 113 10.72 13.82 -7.04
N THR A 114 9.91 14.01 -6.00
CA THR A 114 8.50 14.45 -6.16
C THR A 114 8.44 15.84 -6.77
N GLN A 115 9.29 16.76 -6.31
CA GLN A 115 9.38 18.10 -6.88
C GLN A 115 9.83 18.07 -8.34
N LEU A 116 10.83 17.24 -8.66
CA LEU A 116 11.33 17.07 -10.03
C LEU A 116 10.26 16.47 -10.95
N GLU A 117 9.56 15.43 -10.51
CA GLU A 117 8.42 14.84 -11.25
C GLU A 117 7.37 15.91 -11.55
N SER A 118 6.98 16.71 -10.54
CA SER A 118 5.99 17.76 -10.70
C SER A 118 6.46 18.84 -11.68
N GLN A 119 7.72 19.22 -11.64
CA GLN A 119 8.30 20.18 -12.59
C GLN A 119 8.26 19.64 -14.03
N LEU A 120 8.65 18.38 -14.24
CA LEU A 120 8.64 17.74 -15.56
C LEU A 120 7.21 17.60 -16.10
N LYS A 121 6.27 17.17 -15.25
CA LYS A 121 4.85 17.07 -15.57
C LYS A 121 4.27 18.42 -15.99
N GLN A 122 4.53 19.48 -15.22
CA GLN A 122 4.08 20.84 -15.54
C GLN A 122 4.68 21.36 -16.85
N ARG A 123 5.97 21.07 -17.12
CA ARG A 123 6.61 21.43 -18.39
C ARG A 123 5.93 20.75 -19.57
N ILE A 124 5.52 19.48 -19.43
CA ILE A 124 4.75 18.77 -20.46
C ILE A 124 3.36 19.41 -20.60
N GLN A 125 2.63 19.61 -19.51
CA GLN A 125 1.30 20.24 -19.53
C GLN A 125 1.30 21.63 -20.18
N GLN A 126 2.32 22.46 -19.88
CA GLN A 126 2.50 23.76 -20.50
C GLN A 126 2.67 23.66 -22.01
N ARG A 127 3.35 22.62 -22.51
CA ARG A 127 3.49 22.35 -23.95
C ARG A 127 2.24 21.73 -24.57
N MET A 128 1.47 20.95 -23.80
CA MET A 128 0.18 20.41 -24.24
C MET A 128 -0.82 21.53 -24.49
N GLY A 129 -0.88 22.55 -23.62
CA GLY A 129 -1.89 23.60 -23.72
C GLY A 129 -3.30 23.01 -23.72
N ASP A 130 -4.06 23.28 -24.77
CA ASP A 130 -5.43 22.76 -24.95
C ASP A 130 -5.48 21.33 -25.51
N ALA A 131 -4.33 20.75 -25.89
CA ALA A 131 -4.27 19.40 -26.45
C ALA A 131 -4.60 18.35 -25.39
N SER A 132 -5.53 17.45 -25.72
CA SER A 132 -5.96 16.37 -24.82
C SER A 132 -4.99 15.17 -24.76
N LYS A 133 -4.04 15.08 -25.69
CA LYS A 133 -3.05 14.00 -25.81
C LYS A 133 -1.79 14.51 -26.52
N VAL A 134 -0.62 14.06 -26.06
CA VAL A 134 0.67 14.24 -26.73
C VAL A 134 1.37 12.88 -26.84
N VAL A 135 2.02 12.63 -27.97
CA VAL A 135 2.77 11.41 -28.26
C VAL A 135 4.26 11.72 -28.28
N PHE A 136 5.05 10.85 -27.64
CA PHE A 136 6.51 10.88 -27.58
C PHE A 136 7.08 9.62 -28.25
N GLU A 137 8.40 9.55 -28.39
CA GLU A 137 9.10 8.39 -28.95
C GLU A 137 8.80 7.08 -28.19
N THR A 138 8.69 7.16 -26.86
CA THR A 138 8.57 5.99 -25.98
C THR A 138 7.19 5.83 -25.32
N GLY A 139 6.20 6.65 -25.69
CA GLY A 139 4.87 6.57 -25.09
C GLY A 139 4.01 7.80 -25.34
N ASP A 140 2.91 7.92 -24.59
CA ASP A 140 2.00 9.07 -24.69
C ASP A 140 1.45 9.52 -23.35
N VAL A 141 1.00 10.77 -23.30
CA VAL A 141 0.37 11.38 -22.13
C VAL A 141 -0.97 11.96 -22.53
N THR A 142 -2.01 11.67 -21.76
CA THR A 142 -3.32 12.31 -21.88
C THR A 142 -3.61 13.20 -20.69
N TRP A 143 -4.08 14.42 -20.96
CA TRP A 143 -4.52 15.35 -19.94
C TRP A 143 -5.84 15.96 -20.39
N LYS A 144 -6.94 15.58 -19.74
CA LYS A 144 -8.30 15.96 -20.13
C LYS A 144 -9.03 16.53 -18.92
N ARG A 145 -9.84 17.55 -19.15
CA ARG A 145 -10.77 18.06 -18.13
C ARG A 145 -11.80 16.97 -17.81
N SER A 146 -11.89 16.58 -16.54
CA SER A 146 -12.96 15.72 -16.05
C SER A 146 -14.31 16.44 -16.12
N LYS A 147 -15.42 15.68 -16.14
CA LYS A 147 -16.75 16.28 -15.98
C LYS A 147 -16.83 17.01 -14.65
N ASP A 148 -17.64 18.06 -14.61
CA ASP A 148 -17.94 18.77 -13.37
C ASP A 148 -18.65 17.80 -12.41
N GLY A 149 -18.09 17.65 -11.21
CA GLY A 149 -18.69 16.89 -10.12
C GLY A 149 -19.52 17.81 -9.25
N SER A 150 -20.68 17.34 -8.78
CA SER A 150 -21.38 17.98 -7.69
C SER A 150 -20.88 17.39 -6.36
N GLY A 151 -20.47 18.27 -5.45
CA GLY A 151 -20.13 17.93 -4.07
C GLY A 151 -21.08 18.65 -3.12
N LEU A 152 -21.28 18.08 -1.95
CA LEU A 152 -22.00 18.75 -0.87
C LEU A 152 -21.05 19.69 -0.15
N ASP A 153 -21.40 20.97 -0.05
CA ASP A 153 -20.65 21.93 0.76
C ASP A 153 -20.97 21.71 2.24
N VAL A 154 -20.20 20.81 2.85
CA VAL A 154 -20.39 20.42 4.25
C VAL A 154 -20.19 21.59 5.19
N VAL A 155 -19.32 22.57 4.86
CA VAL A 155 -19.05 23.70 5.73
C VAL A 155 -20.27 24.60 5.82
N ASN A 156 -20.81 25.04 4.69
CA ASN A 156 -22.00 25.88 4.66
C ASN A 156 -23.23 25.12 5.17
N LEU A 157 -23.39 23.85 4.81
CA LEU A 157 -24.49 23.01 5.31
C LEU A 157 -24.49 22.91 6.85
N LEU A 158 -23.32 22.73 7.48
CA LEU A 158 -23.23 22.64 8.93
C LEU A 158 -23.36 24.00 9.62
N GLN A 159 -23.09 25.12 8.92
CA GLN A 159 -23.43 26.45 9.42
C GLN A 159 -24.95 26.67 9.44
N ASP A 160 -25.63 26.29 8.37
CA ASP A 160 -27.09 26.43 8.25
C ASP A 160 -27.85 25.42 9.12
N GLN A 161 -27.32 24.20 9.26
CA GLN A 161 -27.96 23.07 9.95
C GLN A 161 -26.96 22.31 10.86
N PRO A 162 -26.55 22.91 12.00
CA PRO A 162 -25.55 22.31 12.89
C PRO A 162 -26.01 20.98 13.52
N GLU A 163 -27.32 20.78 13.65
CA GLU A 163 -27.95 19.54 14.14
C GLU A 163 -27.62 18.30 13.30
N LEU A 164 -27.28 18.47 12.01
CA LEU A 164 -26.89 17.37 11.14
C LEU A 164 -25.59 16.71 11.61
N LEU A 165 -24.66 17.47 12.18
CA LEU A 165 -23.40 16.91 12.71
C LEU A 165 -23.69 15.94 13.85
N GLN A 166 -24.64 16.27 14.73
CA GLN A 166 -25.02 15.37 15.82
C GLN A 166 -25.78 14.15 15.29
N ARG A 167 -26.77 14.39 14.43
CA ARG A 167 -27.66 13.33 13.90
C ARG A 167 -26.95 12.31 13.01
N TYR A 168 -25.90 12.72 12.30
CA TYR A 168 -25.14 11.88 11.38
C TYR A 168 -23.66 11.78 11.77
N SER A 169 -23.34 11.96 13.06
CA SER A 169 -21.98 11.80 13.55
C SER A 169 -21.48 10.38 13.29
N LEU A 170 -20.36 10.28 12.58
CA LEU A 170 -19.60 9.04 12.45
C LEU A 170 -18.36 9.17 13.34
N VAL A 171 -18.31 8.40 14.41
CA VAL A 171 -17.10 8.32 15.24
C VAL A 171 -16.06 7.53 14.47
N LYS A 172 -15.03 8.23 13.98
CA LYS A 172 -13.85 7.58 13.41
C LYS A 172 -12.81 7.43 14.54
N PRO A 173 -12.36 6.20 14.84
CA PRO A 173 -11.29 6.02 15.81
C PRO A 173 -10.03 6.75 15.35
N GLY A 174 -9.37 7.45 16.27
CA GLY A 174 -8.08 8.06 16.01
C GLY A 174 -7.01 6.99 15.77
N SER A 175 -5.95 7.34 15.04
CA SER A 175 -4.77 6.50 14.87
C SER A 175 -3.54 7.22 15.41
N ARG A 176 -2.57 6.47 15.95
CA ARG A 176 -1.27 7.04 16.30
C ARG A 176 -0.57 7.51 15.02
N ARG A 177 -0.07 8.74 15.04
CA ARG A 177 0.59 9.36 13.90
C ARG A 177 2.09 9.28 14.07
N PHE A 178 2.79 8.86 13.03
CA PHE A 178 4.24 8.93 12.96
C PHE A 178 4.65 10.29 12.38
N LEU A 179 5.07 11.21 13.24
CA LEU A 179 5.52 12.55 12.86
C LEU A 179 7.02 12.65 13.11
N VAL A 180 7.75 13.23 12.16
CA VAL A 180 9.18 13.52 12.32
C VAL A 180 9.33 15.02 12.35
N ASN A 181 9.94 15.51 13.42
CA ASN A 181 10.36 16.89 13.56
C ASN A 181 11.88 16.88 13.47
N SER A 182 12.42 17.52 12.43
CA SER A 182 13.85 17.61 12.13
C SER A 182 14.21 19.06 11.89
#